data_AF-A0A6A9QDA3-F1
#
_entry.id   AF-A0A6A9QDA3-F1
#
_cell.length_a   1.000
_cell.length_b   1.000
_cell.length_c   1.000
_cell.angle_alpha   90.00
_cell.angle_beta   90.00
_cell.angle_gamma   90.00
#
_symmetry.space_group_name_H-M   'P 1'
#
loop_
_entity.id
_entity.type
_entity.pdbx_description
1 polymer ?
#
loop_
_entity_poly.entity_id
_entity_poly.type
_entity_poly.pdbx_seq_one_letter_code
_entity_poly.pdbx_strand_id
1 'polypeptide(L)'
;MLNMRPLVAIDLNSNIDYLVLFKFINNLLRKFKDVDITFIVDDGKILEFDNNEVFKISDSYSTVELVRDLKSISDKGDSLRLESLLKLKRELGRSIVILVSDRKVKSKGELIFVFDGKRIRLLKGN
;
A
#
# COMPACT_ATOMS: atom_id res chain seq x y z
N MET A 1 -13.57 -6.42 15.40
CA MET A 1 -13.04 -5.59 14.30
C MET A 1 -12.78 -4.19 14.81
N LEU A 2 -11.74 -3.53 14.30
CA LEU A 2 -11.40 -2.14 14.62
C LEU A 2 -12.20 -1.20 13.72
N ASN A 3 -12.69 -0.08 14.26
CA ASN A 3 -13.44 0.94 13.52
C ASN A 3 -12.52 1.96 12.81
N MET A 4 -11.31 1.54 12.50
CA MET A 4 -10.33 2.33 11.75
C MET A 4 -10.39 1.96 10.28
N ARG A 5 -10.12 2.93 9.40
CA ARG A 5 -10.05 2.72 7.96
C ARG A 5 -8.64 3.00 7.43
N PRO A 6 -7.71 2.04 7.58
CA PRO A 6 -6.35 2.23 7.10
C PRO A 6 -6.33 2.39 5.58
N LEU A 7 -5.43 3.24 5.08
CA LEU A 7 -5.05 3.26 3.66
C LEU A 7 -3.86 2.32 3.48
N VAL A 8 -4.04 1.25 2.72
CA VAL A 8 -2.99 0.31 2.37
C VAL A 8 -2.39 0.74 1.04
N ALA A 9 -1.11 1.11 1.04
CA ALA A 9 -0.42 1.51 -0.17
C ALA A 9 0.46 0.35 -0.63
N ILE A 10 0.19 -0.21 -1.81
CA ILE A 10 0.94 -1.35 -2.35
C ILE A 10 1.94 -0.85 -3.38
N ASP A 11 3.22 -1.07 -3.11
CA ASP A 11 4.29 -0.84 -4.08
C ASP A 11 4.29 -1.97 -5.11
N LEU A 12 3.91 -1.64 -6.34
CA LEU A 12 3.84 -2.59 -7.46
C LEU A 12 5.22 -3.15 -7.82
N ASN A 13 6.29 -2.45 -7.47
CA ASN A 13 7.67 -2.85 -7.74
C ASN A 13 8.34 -3.56 -6.55
N SER A 14 7.59 -3.86 -5.48
CA SER A 14 8.10 -4.69 -4.38
C SER A 14 8.29 -6.15 -4.82
N ASN A 15 9.22 -6.87 -4.19
CA ASN A 15 9.44 -8.30 -4.44
C ASN A 15 8.74 -9.20 -3.41
N ILE A 16 7.71 -8.68 -2.74
CA ILE A 16 6.91 -9.46 -1.80
C ILE A 16 6.19 -10.58 -2.55
N ASP A 17 6.35 -11.80 -2.05
CA ASP A 17 5.70 -12.99 -2.60
C ASP A 17 4.16 -12.89 -2.55
N TYR A 18 3.48 -13.36 -3.60
CA TYR A 18 2.03 -13.23 -3.73
C TYR A 18 1.25 -14.02 -2.68
N LEU A 19 1.74 -15.17 -2.22
CA LEU A 19 1.11 -15.92 -1.12
C LEU A 19 1.27 -15.18 0.21
N VAL A 20 2.41 -14.53 0.41
CA VAL A 20 2.63 -13.65 1.58
C VAL A 20 1.70 -12.44 1.54
N LEU A 21 1.58 -11.77 0.39
CA LEU A 21 0.65 -10.66 0.19
C LEU A 21 -0.80 -11.09 0.45
N PHE A 22 -1.22 -12.23 -0.12
CA PHE A 22 -2.54 -12.82 0.11
C PHE A 22 -2.84 -12.97 1.60
N LYS A 23 -1.93 -13.61 2.35
CA LYS A 23 -2.09 -13.82 3.80
C LYS A 23 -2.16 -12.49 4.55
N PHE A 24 -1.37 -11.51 4.15
CA PHE A 24 -1.37 -10.18 4.75
C PHE A 24 -2.72 -9.47 4.54
N ILE A 25 -3.22 -9.40 3.30
CA ILE A 25 -4.50 -8.76 2.98
C ILE A 25 -5.66 -9.48 3.69
N ASN A 26 -5.67 -10.81 3.69
CA ASN A 26 -6.69 -11.59 4.41
C ASN A 26 -6.70 -11.25 5.90
N ASN A 27 -5.52 -11.12 6.52
CA ASN A 27 -5.41 -10.71 7.92
C ASN A 27 -5.90 -9.27 8.17
N LEU A 28 -5.69 -8.34 7.23
CA LEU A 28 -6.22 -6.98 7.33
C LEU A 28 -7.75 -6.98 7.28
N LEU A 29 -8.35 -7.67 6.31
CA LEU A 29 -9.80 -7.79 6.15
C LEU A 29 -10.49 -8.43 7.35
N ARG A 30 -9.80 -9.34 8.06
CA ARG A 30 -10.32 -9.91 9.32
C ARG A 30 -10.26 -8.95 10.50
N LYS A 31 -9.34 -7.99 10.49
CA LYS A 31 -9.10 -7.05 11.60
C LYS A 31 -9.89 -5.76 11.45
N PHE A 32 -9.97 -5.22 10.24
CA PHE A 32 -10.59 -3.94 9.93
C PHE A 32 -11.90 -4.14 9.21
N LYS A 33 -12.89 -3.28 9.51
CA LYS A 33 -14.20 -3.34 8.85
C LYS A 33 -14.14 -2.86 7.40
N ASP A 34 -13.39 -1.79 7.16
CA ASP A 34 -13.17 -1.21 5.84
C ASP A 34 -11.65 -1.06 5.62
N VAL A 35 -11.16 -1.52 4.47
CA VAL A 35 -9.77 -1.37 4.04
C VAL A 35 -9.77 -0.75 2.65
N ASP A 36 -9.09 0.39 2.53
CA ASP A 36 -8.90 1.09 1.26
C ASP A 36 -7.48 0.82 0.76
N ILE A 37 -7.32 0.61 -0.54
CA ILE A 37 -6.02 0.33 -1.17
C ILE A 37 -5.71 1.40 -2.21
N THR A 38 -4.43 1.74 -2.31
CA THR A 38 -3.87 2.53 -3.39
C THR A 38 -2.60 1.84 -3.91
N PHE A 39 -2.25 2.07 -5.18
CA PHE A 39 -1.10 1.44 -5.82
C PHE A 39 -0.04 2.48 -6.15
N ILE A 40 1.20 2.20 -5.75
CA ILE A 40 2.34 3.09 -6.00
C ILE A 40 3.20 2.49 -7.14
N VAL A 41 3.53 3.33 -8.11
CA VAL A 41 4.46 3.03 -9.21
C VAL A 41 5.82 3.72 -9.00
N ASP A 42 6.81 3.35 -9.80
CA ASP A 42 8.18 3.88 -9.67
C ASP A 42 8.33 5.29 -10.23
N ASP A 43 8.19 6.24 -9.31
CA ASP A 43 8.38 7.70 -9.40
C ASP A 43 7.61 8.40 -8.27
N GLY A 44 6.83 7.63 -7.49
CA GLY A 44 6.00 8.12 -6.41
C GLY A 44 4.63 8.55 -6.89
N LYS A 45 4.24 8.25 -8.14
CA LYS A 45 2.85 8.41 -8.59
C LYS A 45 1.97 7.31 -7.98
N ILE A 46 0.71 7.68 -7.83
CA ILE A 46 -0.37 6.78 -7.52
C ILE A 46 -1.04 6.39 -8.83
N LEU A 47 -1.40 5.12 -8.98
CA LEU A 47 -2.15 4.66 -10.14
C LEU A 47 -3.62 5.06 -10.01
N GLU A 48 -4.15 5.65 -11.08
CA GLU A 48 -5.53 6.11 -11.17
C GLU A 48 -6.36 5.23 -12.12
N PHE A 49 -7.56 4.84 -11.70
CA PHE A 49 -8.56 4.21 -12.56
C PHE A 49 -9.85 5.04 -12.52
N ASP A 50 -10.34 5.48 -13.67
CA ASP A 50 -11.55 6.33 -13.78
C ASP A 50 -11.51 7.54 -12.83
N ASN A 51 -10.35 8.20 -12.73
CA ASN A 51 -10.05 9.32 -11.82
C ASN A 51 -10.13 8.96 -10.32
N ASN A 52 -10.09 7.67 -9.96
CA ASN A 52 -9.98 7.21 -8.57
C ASN A 52 -8.59 6.68 -8.29
N GLU A 53 -7.96 7.18 -7.22
CA GLU A 53 -6.66 6.74 -6.70
C GLU A 53 -6.79 5.65 -5.60
N VAL A 54 -8.02 5.40 -5.14
CA VAL A 54 -8.32 4.58 -3.97
C VAL A 54 -9.42 3.58 -4.29
N PHE A 55 -9.20 2.34 -3.88
CA PHE A 55 -10.04 1.20 -4.19
C PHE A 55 -10.45 0.50 -2.91
N LYS A 56 -11.73 0.11 -2.81
CA LYS A 56 -12.19 -0.80 -1.77
C LYS A 56 -11.89 -2.23 -2.19
N ILE A 57 -11.42 -3.04 -1.26
CA ILE A 57 -11.20 -4.47 -1.51
C ILE A 57 -12.25 -5.33 -0.82
N SER A 58 -12.80 -6.29 -1.55
CA SER A 58 -13.75 -7.29 -1.07
C SER A 58 -13.06 -8.53 -0.52
N ASP A 59 -11.92 -8.92 -1.11
CA ASP A 59 -11.23 -10.16 -0.79
C ASP A 59 -9.74 -10.11 -1.18
N SER A 60 -8.96 -11.01 -0.57
CA SER A 60 -7.51 -11.07 -0.77
C SER A 60 -7.08 -11.70 -2.09
N TYR A 61 -7.93 -12.50 -2.73
CA TYR A 61 -7.59 -13.16 -4.00
C TYR A 61 -7.58 -12.14 -5.13
N SER A 62 -8.69 -11.43 -5.32
CA SER A 62 -8.81 -10.38 -6.35
C SER A 62 -7.80 -9.26 -6.15
N THR A 63 -7.45 -8.92 -4.90
CA THR A 63 -6.39 -7.94 -4.62
C THR A 63 -5.03 -8.40 -5.16
N VAL A 64 -4.68 -9.67 -4.98
CA VAL A 64 -3.40 -10.21 -5.43
C VAL A 64 -3.36 -10.36 -6.95
N GLU A 65 -4.47 -10.77 -7.57
CA GLU A 65 -4.57 -10.79 -9.04
C GLU A 65 -4.40 -9.40 -9.63
N LEU A 66 -5.08 -8.40 -9.07
CA LEU A 66 -4.94 -7.01 -9.52
C LEU A 66 -3.50 -6.51 -9.39
N VAL A 67 -2.82 -6.82 -8.27
CA VAL A 67 -1.40 -6.47 -8.09
C VAL A 67 -0.53 -7.16 -9.14
N ARG A 68 -0.77 -8.43 -9.44
CA ARG A 68 -0.02 -9.18 -10.46
C ARG A 68 -0.18 -8.55 -11.84
N ASP A 69 -1.41 -8.20 -12.21
CA ASP A 69 -1.73 -7.62 -13.50
C ASP A 69 -1.11 -6.21 -13.63
N LEU A 70 -1.28 -5.37 -12.60
CA LEU A 70 -0.69 -4.03 -12.54
C LEU A 70 0.84 -4.03 -12.54
N LYS A 71 1.46 -4.98 -11.85
CA LYS A 71 2.91 -5.12 -11.82
C LYS A 71 3.50 -5.45 -13.19
N SER A 72 2.75 -6.14 -14.04
CA SER A 72 3.22 -6.50 -15.38
C SER A 72 3.35 -5.30 -16.33
N ILE A 73 2.65 -4.20 -16.04
CA ILE A 73 2.62 -2.97 -16.83
C ILE A 73 3.32 -1.79 -16.15
N SER A 74 3.78 -1.96 -14.91
CA SER A 74 4.51 -0.93 -14.18
C SER A 74 5.95 -0.86 -14.66
N ASP A 75 6.42 0.35 -14.95
CA ASP A 75 7.86 0.60 -15.10
C ASP A 75 8.56 0.43 -13.75
N LYS A 76 9.79 -0.10 -13.81
CA LYS A 76 10.70 -0.19 -12.67
C LYS A 76 11.67 0.97 -12.66
N GLY A 77 11.79 1.61 -11.50
CA GLY A 77 12.72 2.67 -11.16
C GLY A 77 13.38 2.41 -9.82
N ASP A 78 14.47 3.12 -9.58
CA ASP A 78 15.44 2.71 -8.56
C ASP A 78 15.00 2.98 -7.11
N SER A 79 14.01 3.85 -6.89
CA SER A 79 13.64 4.29 -5.54
C SER A 79 12.14 4.53 -5.38
N LEU A 80 11.57 4.05 -4.26
CA LEU A 80 10.19 4.32 -3.88
C LEU A 80 10.09 5.71 -3.25
N ARG A 81 9.29 6.56 -3.87
CA ARG A 81 8.96 7.92 -3.44
C ARG A 81 7.54 7.92 -2.84
N LEU A 82 7.32 8.68 -1.76
CA LEU A 82 6.07 8.64 -0.99
C LEU A 82 5.27 9.95 -1.04
N GLU A 83 5.73 10.95 -1.77
CA GLU A 83 5.19 12.30 -1.78
C GLU A 83 3.70 12.30 -2.15
N SER A 84 3.31 11.61 -3.22
CA SER A 84 1.90 11.51 -3.63
C SER A 84 1.07 10.69 -2.65
N LEU A 85 1.63 9.61 -2.08
CA LEU A 85 0.94 8.84 -1.03
C LEU A 85 0.64 9.71 0.20
N LEU A 86 1.59 10.55 0.61
CA LEU A 86 1.42 11.44 1.74
C LEU A 86 0.40 12.55 1.44
N LYS A 87 0.39 13.08 0.23
CA LYS A 87 -0.62 14.02 -0.23
C LYS A 87 -2.01 13.38 -0.19
N LEU A 88 -2.17 12.20 -0.80
CA LEU A 88 -3.41 11.43 -0.82
C LEU A 88 -3.92 11.11 0.58
N LYS A 89 -3.02 10.65 1.48
CA LYS A 89 -3.34 10.42 2.91
C LYS A 89 -3.99 11.65 3.55
N ARG A 90 -3.46 12.85 3.30
CA ARG A 90 -3.95 14.11 3.87
C ARG A 90 -5.30 14.50 3.28
N GLU A 91 -5.45 14.38 1.96
CA GLU A 91 -6.70 14.69 1.25
C GLU A 91 -7.86 13.79 1.70
N LEU A 92 -7.58 12.50 1.97
CA LEU A 92 -8.54 11.54 2.48
C LEU A 92 -8.78 11.63 4.00
N GLY A 93 -8.07 12.52 4.72
CA GLY A 93 -8.15 12.63 6.17
C GLY A 93 -7.73 11.37 6.93
N ARG A 94 -6.81 10.56 6.39
CA ARG A 94 -6.43 9.26 6.96
C ARG A 94 -5.31 9.41 7.99
N SER A 95 -5.55 8.85 9.17
CA SER A 95 -4.58 8.86 10.27
C SER A 95 -3.47 7.82 10.11
N ILE A 96 -3.76 6.70 9.44
CA ILE A 96 -2.87 5.53 9.35
C ILE A 96 -2.71 5.09 7.90
N VAL A 97 -1.45 4.95 7.48
CA VAL A 97 -1.05 4.32 6.22
C VAL A 97 -0.27 3.05 6.53
N ILE A 98 -0.59 1.98 5.80
CA ILE A 98 0.18 0.74 5.79
C ILE A 98 0.81 0.58 4.42
N LEU A 99 2.10 0.86 4.30
CA LEU A 99 2.88 0.65 3.10
C LEU A 99 3.29 -0.83 2.99
N VAL A 100 3.02 -1.45 1.85
CA VAL A 100 3.43 -2.81 1.52
C VAL A 100 4.58 -2.72 0.53
N SER A 101 5.81 -2.83 1.03
CA SER A 101 7.04 -2.76 0.23
C SER A 101 8.24 -3.31 1.00
N ASP A 102 9.09 -4.07 0.31
CA ASP A 102 10.41 -4.53 0.78
C ASP A 102 11.56 -3.57 0.40
N ARG A 103 11.26 -2.51 -0.37
CA ARG A 103 12.24 -1.51 -0.79
C ARG A 103 12.58 -0.53 0.32
N LYS A 104 13.73 0.15 0.19
CA LYS A 104 14.13 1.20 1.13
C LYS A 104 13.28 2.44 0.91
N VAL A 105 12.75 2.99 2.00
CA VAL A 105 11.86 4.15 1.97
C VAL A 105 12.28 5.16 3.02
N LYS A 106 12.17 6.44 2.71
CA LYS A 106 12.40 7.54 3.64
C LYS A 106 11.13 8.38 3.72
N SER A 107 10.73 8.72 4.94
CA SER A 107 9.65 9.67 5.20
C SER A 107 9.98 10.41 6.50
N LYS A 108 9.63 11.69 6.59
CA LYS A 108 9.79 12.49 7.81
C LYS A 108 8.42 12.90 8.35
N GLY A 109 8.21 12.71 9.65
CA GLY A 109 7.09 13.32 10.38
C GLY A 109 5.70 12.69 10.19
N GLU A 110 5.59 11.52 9.55
CA GLU A 110 4.29 10.87 9.27
C GLU A 110 4.24 9.45 9.84
N LEU A 111 3.09 9.05 10.39
CA LEU A 111 2.87 7.71 10.93
C LEU A 111 2.60 6.71 9.78
N ILE A 112 3.64 6.01 9.34
CA ILE A 112 3.56 4.99 8.29
C ILE A 112 4.02 3.65 8.85
N PHE A 113 3.17 2.63 8.76
CA PHE A 113 3.56 1.25 9.03
C PHE A 113 4.04 0.61 7.73
N VAL A 114 5.18 -0.06 7.74
CA VAL A 114 5.73 -0.77 6.57
C VAL A 114 5.64 -2.26 6.81
N PHE A 115 4.95 -2.97 5.93
CA PHE A 115 5.01 -4.42 5.79
C PHE A 115 6.02 -4.79 4.69
N ASP A 116 7.12 -5.42 5.08
CA ASP A 116 8.25 -5.77 4.20
C ASP A 116 8.19 -7.23 3.67
N GLY A 117 7.02 -7.87 3.76
CA GLY A 117 6.85 -9.29 3.45
C GLY A 117 7.24 -10.23 4.60
N LYS A 118 7.85 -9.73 5.69
CA LYS A 118 8.19 -10.54 6.86
C LYS A 118 7.52 -10.02 8.12
N ARG A 119 7.51 -8.70 8.31
CA ARG A 119 6.99 -8.05 9.53
C ARG A 119 6.43 -6.68 9.23
N ILE A 120 5.61 -6.19 10.16
CA ILE A 120 5.16 -4.80 10.18
C ILE A 120 6.09 -4.01 11.12
N ARG A 121 6.60 -2.87 10.65
CA ARG A 121 7.40 -1.93 11.45
C ARG A 121 6.91 -0.51 11.27
N LEU A 122 7.07 0.32 12.30
CA LEU A 122 6.87 1.75 12.14
C LEU A 122 8.05 2.32 11.33
N LEU A 123 7.75 3.09 10.28
CA LEU A 123 8.74 3.88 9.55
C LEU A 123 9.20 5.02 10.47
N LYS A 124 10.35 4.85 11.10
CA LYS A 124 10.98 5.93 11.86
C LYS A 124 11.62 6.88 10.86
N GLY A 125 11.24 8.16 10.90
CA GLY A 125 11.93 9.19 10.13
C GLY A 125 13.37 9.30 10.61
N ASN A 126 14.30 9.35 9.66
CA ASN A 126 15.68 9.80 9.90
C ASN A 126 15.75 11.30 9.59
#